data_AF-A0A8H3C7X3-F1
#
_entry.id   AF-A0A8H3C7X3-F1
#
_cell.length_a   1.000
_cell.length_b   1.000
_cell.length_c   1.000
_cell.angle_alpha   90.00
_cell.angle_beta   90.00
_cell.angle_gamma   90.00
#
_symmetry.space_group_name_H-M   'P 1'
#
loop_
_entity.id
_entity.type
_entity.pdbx_description
1 polymer ?
#
loop_
_entity_poly.entity_id
_entity_poly.type
_entity_poly.pdbx_seq_one_letter_code
_entity_poly.pdbx_strand_id
1 'polypeptide(L)'
;SGEDPILNLGRIMFQEAWMMATRVYLFMGLCGANSLDAREVKVQKVFMRRLGGVKSRRHPDSFLVLSIAFLGVATTCPVDRTALLTRLWGVSECSRPGTVGNDLIRMLSDIRAQTTARSAVWADVRSACLRITGM
;
A
#
# COMPACT_ATOMS: atom_id res chain seq x y z
N SER A 1 18.81 29.55 4.92
CA SER A 1 18.01 28.90 3.86
C SER A 1 16.78 28.28 4.47
N GLY A 2 15.60 28.84 4.21
CA GLY A 2 14.34 28.28 4.70
C GLY A 2 13.94 27.07 3.85
N GLU A 3 13.91 25.89 4.46
CA GLU A 3 13.31 24.71 3.83
C GLU A 3 11.79 24.89 3.77
N ASP A 4 11.22 24.75 2.57
CA ASP A 4 9.77 24.84 2.36
C ASP A 4 9.04 23.80 3.24
N PRO A 5 8.10 24.22 4.10
CA PRO A 5 7.38 23.31 5.01
C PRO A 5 6.60 22.21 4.27
N ILE A 6 6.25 22.44 3.00
CA ILE A 6 5.60 21.46 2.11
C ILE A 6 6.57 20.34 1.70
N LEU A 7 7.84 20.67 1.40
CA LEU A 7 8.86 19.68 1.05
C LEU A 7 9.22 18.80 2.26
N ASN A 8 9.26 19.40 3.45
CA ASN A 8 9.49 18.68 4.70
C ASN A 8 8.34 17.72 5.03
N LEU A 9 7.08 18.13 4.82
CA LEU A 9 5.93 17.26 5.00
C LEU A 9 5.95 16.06 4.02
N GLY A 10 6.26 16.30 2.74
CA GLY A 10 6.39 15.24 1.74
C GLY A 10 7.48 14.23 2.07
N ARG A 11 8.64 14.70 2.55
CA ARG A 11 9.76 13.84 2.97
C ARG A 11 9.40 12.97 4.18
N ILE A 12 8.76 13.55 5.19
CA ILE A 12 8.31 12.81 6.38
C ILE A 12 7.31 11.73 5.98
N MET A 13 6.33 12.07 5.15
CA MET A 13 5.36 11.10 4.64
C MET A 13 6.01 9.96 3.86
N PHE A 14 6.97 10.28 2.99
CA PHE A 14 7.70 9.28 2.22
C PHE A 14 8.44 8.31 3.15
N GLN A 15 9.18 8.83 4.13
CA GLN A 15 9.90 8.00 5.10
C GLN A 15 8.95 7.11 5.91
N GLU A 16 7.82 7.65 6.35
CA GLU A 16 6.84 6.87 7.12
C GLU A 16 6.17 5.78 6.29
N ALA A 17 5.82 6.09 5.04
CA ALA A 17 5.21 5.14 4.12
C ALA A 17 6.18 4.02 3.71
N TRP A 18 7.45 4.36 3.49
CA TRP A 18 8.49 3.36 3.25
C TRP A 18 8.81 2.52 4.49
N MET A 19 8.86 3.13 5.68
CA MET A 19 9.03 2.39 6.93
C MET A 19 7.92 1.35 7.12
N MET A 20 6.69 1.70 6.72
CA MET A 20 5.55 0.79 6.74
C MET A 20 5.67 -0.34 5.72
N ALA A 21 6.00 -0.01 4.46
CA ALA A 21 6.22 -1.00 3.42
C ALA A 21 7.29 -2.01 3.83
N THR A 22 8.41 -1.51 4.38
CA THR A 22 9.49 -2.35 4.93
C THR A 22 9.01 -3.22 6.08
N ARG A 23 8.12 -2.74 6.95
CA ARG A 23 7.53 -3.56 8.02
C ARG A 23 6.62 -4.66 7.48
N VAL A 24 5.75 -4.35 6.52
CA VAL A 24 4.90 -5.36 5.85
C VAL A 24 5.78 -6.44 5.22
N TYR A 25 6.83 -6.03 4.51
CA TYR A 25 7.81 -6.96 3.93
C TYR A 25 8.54 -7.80 5.00
N LEU A 26 9.04 -7.17 6.07
CA LEU A 26 9.74 -7.87 7.14
C LEU A 26 8.83 -8.87 7.86
N PHE A 27 7.62 -8.46 8.23
CA PHE A 27 6.72 -9.32 9.00
C PHE A 27 6.05 -10.39 8.13
N MET A 28 5.45 -10.02 6.99
CA MET A 28 4.77 -10.99 6.14
C MET A 28 5.74 -11.79 5.29
N GLY A 29 6.76 -11.14 4.73
CA GLY A 29 7.70 -11.75 3.78
C GLY A 29 8.82 -12.55 4.43
N LEU A 30 9.45 -12.00 5.49
CA LEU A 30 10.59 -12.65 6.16
C LEU A 30 10.18 -13.46 7.39
N CYS A 31 9.26 -12.95 8.21
CA CYS A 31 8.80 -13.68 9.41
C CYS A 31 7.62 -14.64 9.14
N GLY A 32 7.05 -14.64 7.94
CA GLY A 32 5.90 -15.50 7.59
C GLY A 32 4.61 -15.17 8.35
N ALA A 33 4.52 -13.97 8.94
CA ALA A 33 3.30 -13.52 9.62
C ALA A 33 2.16 -13.30 8.60
N ASN A 34 0.93 -13.34 9.10
CA ASN A 34 -0.25 -13.02 8.29
C ASN A 34 -0.78 -11.63 8.64
N SER A 35 -1.67 -11.11 7.79
CA SER A 35 -2.26 -9.76 7.90
C SER A 35 -3.07 -9.48 9.18
N LEU A 36 -3.20 -10.45 10.09
CA LEU A 36 -3.90 -10.32 11.37
C LEU A 36 -2.94 -10.22 12.56
N ASP A 37 -1.63 -10.25 12.35
CA ASP A 37 -0.65 -10.05 13.43
C ASP A 37 -0.92 -8.70 14.11
N ALA A 38 -1.08 -8.74 15.44
CA ALA A 38 -1.43 -7.56 16.23
C ALA A 38 -0.44 -6.40 16.02
N ARG A 39 0.82 -6.70 15.68
CA ARG A 39 1.86 -5.71 15.37
C ARG A 39 1.56 -5.01 14.04
N GLU A 40 1.09 -5.74 13.05
CA GLU A 40 0.74 -5.23 11.72
C GLU A 40 -0.53 -4.38 11.79
N VAL A 41 -1.57 -4.86 12.46
CA VAL A 41 -2.84 -4.13 12.65
C VAL A 41 -2.62 -2.79 13.36
N LYS A 42 -1.76 -2.74 14.38
CA LYS A 42 -1.45 -1.51 15.12
C LYS A 42 -0.76 -0.48 14.22
N VAL A 43 0.24 -0.92 13.46
CA VAL A 43 1.01 -0.09 12.54
C VAL A 43 0.12 0.45 11.42
N GLN A 44 -0.72 -0.42 10.86
CA GLN A 44 -1.69 -0.07 9.83
C GLN A 44 -2.69 1.00 10.29
N LYS A 45 -3.26 0.86 11.49
CA LYS A 45 -4.19 1.86 12.07
C LYS A 45 -3.54 3.22 12.29
N VAL A 46 -2.29 3.26 12.78
CA VAL A 46 -1.55 4.51 12.99
C VAL A 46 -1.36 5.24 11.66
N PHE A 47 -1.04 4.51 10.60
CA PHE A 47 -0.85 5.11 9.29
C PHE A 47 -2.14 5.55 8.65
N MET A 48 -3.23 4.77 8.70
CA MET A 48 -4.51 5.22 8.15
C MET A 48 -4.98 6.53 8.82
N ARG A 49 -4.72 6.68 10.12
CA ARG A 49 -4.95 7.95 10.83
C ARG A 49 -4.09 9.09 10.29
N ARG A 50 -2.80 8.84 10.02
CA ARG A 50 -1.89 9.85 9.46
C ARG A 50 -2.22 10.18 8.00
N LEU A 51 -2.55 9.18 7.20
CA LEU A 51 -2.96 9.33 5.80
C LEU A 51 -4.29 10.10 5.68
N GLY A 52 -5.23 9.87 6.61
CA GLY A 52 -6.49 10.63 6.71
C GLY A 52 -6.28 12.10 7.08
N GLY A 53 -5.20 12.42 7.81
CA GLY A 53 -4.80 13.81 8.11
C GLY A 53 -4.17 14.55 6.94
N VAL A 54 -3.71 13.84 5.91
CA VAL A 54 -3.11 14.43 4.71
C VAL A 54 -4.15 14.56 3.61
N LYS A 55 -4.48 15.81 3.24
CA LYS A 55 -5.27 16.13 2.04
C LYS A 55 -4.61 15.48 0.82
N SER A 56 -5.36 14.63 0.11
CA SER A 56 -4.96 14.08 -1.19
C SER A 56 -4.51 15.22 -2.11
N ARG A 57 -3.21 15.30 -2.37
CA ARG A 57 -2.61 16.25 -3.32
C ARG A 57 -1.83 15.40 -4.31
N ARG A 58 -2.06 15.62 -5.61
CA ARG A 58 -1.63 14.76 -6.71
C ARG A 58 -0.11 14.49 -6.81
N HIS A 59 0.75 15.29 -6.16
CA HIS A 59 2.21 15.20 -6.29
C HIS A 59 2.92 14.21 -5.34
N PRO A 60 2.59 14.11 -4.03
CA PRO A 60 3.15 13.07 -3.15
C PRO A 60 2.64 11.66 -3.47
N ASP A 61 1.46 11.52 -4.09
CA ASP A 61 0.82 10.20 -4.27
C ASP A 61 1.55 9.30 -5.29
N SER A 62 2.18 9.83 -6.35
CA SER A 62 2.99 9.03 -7.29
C SER A 62 4.18 8.33 -6.61
N PHE A 63 4.81 8.97 -5.61
CA PHE A 63 5.92 8.37 -4.85
C PHE A 63 5.45 7.37 -3.78
N LEU A 64 4.17 7.42 -3.42
CA LEU A 64 3.56 6.60 -2.40
C LEU A 64 2.85 5.37 -2.98
N VAL A 65 2.77 5.21 -4.30
CA VAL A 65 2.09 4.09 -4.99
C VAL A 65 2.53 2.73 -4.43
N LEU A 66 3.84 2.50 -4.32
CA LEU A 66 4.38 1.24 -3.80
C LEU A 66 4.01 1.04 -2.32
N SER A 67 4.16 2.08 -1.50
CA SER A 67 3.85 2.00 -0.08
C SER A 67 2.35 1.76 0.18
N ILE A 68 1.49 2.43 -0.58
CA ILE A 68 0.04 2.24 -0.53
C ILE A 68 -0.33 0.83 -1.02
N ALA A 69 0.37 0.30 -2.03
CA ALA A 69 0.16 -1.06 -2.50
C ALA A 69 0.54 -2.10 -1.43
N PHE A 70 1.73 -2.01 -0.82
CA PHE A 70 2.09 -2.91 0.29
C PHE A 70 1.09 -2.83 1.45
N LEU A 71 0.63 -1.62 1.77
CA LEU A 71 -0.39 -1.45 2.78
C LEU A 71 -1.74 -2.07 2.39
N GLY A 72 -2.11 -1.99 1.11
CA GLY A 72 -3.34 -2.59 0.59
C GLY A 72 -3.41 -4.10 0.78
N VAL A 73 -2.26 -4.79 0.72
CA VAL A 73 -2.14 -6.23 0.99
C VAL A 73 -2.46 -6.55 2.46
N ALA A 74 -1.84 -5.80 3.37
CA ALA A 74 -2.00 -5.99 4.82
C ALA A 74 -3.36 -5.52 5.35
N THR A 75 -4.01 -4.59 4.65
CA THR A 75 -5.28 -4.02 5.08
C THR A 75 -6.35 -5.08 5.00
N THR A 76 -7.06 -5.36 6.10
CA THR A 76 -8.20 -6.30 6.14
C THR A 76 -9.56 -5.60 6.13
N CYS A 77 -9.61 -4.34 6.60
CA CYS A 77 -10.82 -3.53 6.64
C CYS A 77 -11.26 -3.09 5.23
N PRO A 78 -12.52 -3.37 4.81
CA PRO A 78 -12.99 -3.07 3.46
C PRO A 78 -13.11 -1.57 3.17
N VAL A 79 -13.41 -0.75 4.18
CA VAL A 79 -13.49 0.72 4.06
C VAL A 79 -12.11 1.29 3.79
N ASP A 80 -11.13 0.88 4.59
CA ASP A 80 -9.73 1.28 4.45
C ASP A 80 -9.15 0.86 3.10
N ARG A 81 -9.45 -0.37 2.65
CA ARG A 81 -9.06 -0.87 1.31
C ARG A 81 -9.62 0.01 0.20
N THR A 82 -10.88 0.37 0.29
CA THR A 82 -11.55 1.18 -0.73
C THR A 82 -10.96 2.59 -0.77
N ALA A 83 -10.65 3.18 0.38
CA ALA A 83 -9.96 4.46 0.46
C ALA A 83 -8.56 4.42 -0.20
N LEU A 84 -7.79 3.35 0.03
CA LEU A 84 -6.47 3.17 -0.59
C LEU A 84 -6.56 2.98 -2.11
N LEU A 85 -7.50 2.16 -2.58
CA LEU A 85 -7.71 1.96 -4.02
C LEU A 85 -8.16 3.25 -4.72
N THR A 86 -9.07 4.01 -4.12
CA THR A 86 -9.49 5.32 -4.67
C THR A 86 -8.32 6.29 -4.77
N ARG A 87 -7.40 6.28 -3.80
CA ARG A 87 -6.18 7.09 -3.87
C ARG A 87 -5.24 6.63 -4.99
N LEU A 88 -5.03 5.32 -5.16
CA LEU A 88 -4.22 4.78 -6.26
C LEU A 88 -4.82 5.12 -7.62
N TRP A 89 -6.14 4.98 -7.81
CA TRP A 89 -6.82 5.36 -9.05
C TRP A 89 -6.71 6.87 -9.37
N GLY A 90 -6.52 7.71 -8.36
CA GLY A 90 -6.26 9.13 -8.53
C GLY A 90 -4.88 9.46 -9.13
N VAL A 91 -3.97 8.48 -9.18
CA VAL A 91 -2.65 8.58 -9.80
C VAL A 91 -2.73 8.16 -11.27
N SER A 92 -2.26 9.02 -12.17
CA SER A 92 -2.40 8.81 -13.62
C SER A 92 -1.68 7.54 -14.11
N GLU A 93 -0.59 7.20 -13.44
CA GLU A 93 0.25 6.05 -13.70
C GLU A 93 -0.47 4.76 -13.35
N CYS A 94 -1.35 4.76 -12.35
CA CYS A 94 -2.11 3.61 -11.92
C CYS A 94 -3.34 3.32 -12.80
N SER A 95 -3.89 4.34 -13.46
CA SER A 95 -5.05 4.23 -14.34
C SER A 95 -4.70 3.85 -15.78
N ARG A 96 -3.43 3.94 -16.18
CA ARG A 96 -2.94 3.61 -17.53
C ARG A 96 -2.58 2.13 -17.66
N PRO A 97 -3.22 1.35 -18.55
CA PRO A 97 -2.85 -0.05 -18.77
C PRO A 97 -1.39 -0.20 -19.21
N GLY A 98 -0.74 -1.30 -18.79
CA GLY A 98 0.64 -1.63 -19.17
C GLY A 98 1.71 -0.87 -18.37
N THR A 99 1.33 -0.15 -17.32
CA THR A 99 2.27 0.44 -16.36
C THR A 99 2.38 -0.41 -15.10
N VAL A 100 3.52 -0.31 -14.41
CA VAL A 100 3.73 -0.92 -13.09
C VAL A 100 2.63 -0.50 -12.09
N GLY A 101 2.18 0.76 -12.16
CA GLY A 101 1.10 1.25 -11.30
C GLY A 101 -0.24 0.54 -11.52
N ASN A 102 -0.56 0.21 -12.78
CA ASN A 102 -1.77 -0.53 -13.11
C ASN A 102 -1.67 -2.00 -12.69
N ASP A 103 -0.51 -2.62 -12.89
CA ASP A 103 -0.24 -3.99 -12.45
C ASP A 103 -0.42 -4.12 -10.94
N LEU A 104 0.06 -3.15 -10.15
CA LEU A 104 -0.14 -3.12 -8.70
C LEU A 104 -1.62 -3.09 -8.30
N ILE A 105 -2.47 -2.30 -8.97
CA ILE A 105 -3.92 -2.29 -8.71
C ILE A 105 -4.55 -3.65 -9.03
N ARG A 106 -4.14 -4.28 -10.14
CA ARG A 106 -4.64 -5.59 -10.55
C ARG A 106 -4.22 -6.67 -9.57
N MET A 107 -2.97 -6.65 -9.10
CA MET A 107 -2.46 -7.54 -8.06
C MET A 107 -3.26 -7.38 -6.76
N LEU A 108 -3.53 -6.14 -6.31
CA LEU A 108 -4.33 -5.90 -5.10
C LEU A 108 -5.76 -6.44 -5.22
N SER A 109 -6.36 -6.28 -6.40
CA SER A 109 -7.71 -6.79 -6.69
C SER A 109 -7.74 -8.31 -6.70
N ASP A 110 -6.72 -8.95 -7.25
CA ASP A 110 -6.57 -10.40 -7.29
C ASP A 110 -6.31 -11.01 -5.90
N ILE A 111 -5.42 -10.40 -5.11
CA ILE A 111 -5.18 -10.79 -3.71
C ILE A 111 -6.48 -10.68 -2.93
N ARG A 112 -7.21 -9.57 -3.08
CA ARG A 112 -8.51 -9.37 -2.43
C ARG A 112 -9.49 -10.50 -2.77
N ALA A 113 -9.58 -10.90 -4.03
CA ALA A 113 -10.47 -11.97 -4.45
C ALA A 113 -10.15 -13.29 -3.71
N GLN A 114 -8.87 -13.61 -3.53
CA GLN A 114 -8.41 -14.81 -2.83
C GLN A 114 -8.50 -14.73 -1.30
N THR A 115 -8.35 -13.54 -0.74
CA THR A 115 -8.31 -13.31 0.72
C THR A 115 -9.64 -12.81 1.27
N THR A 116 -10.76 -13.12 0.61
CA THR A 116 -12.11 -12.79 1.10
C THR A 116 -12.49 -13.63 2.32
N ALA A 117 -12.05 -14.89 2.37
CA ALA A 117 -12.34 -15.83 3.46
C ALA A 117 -11.15 -16.13 4.39
N ARG A 118 -9.95 -15.60 4.10
CA ARG A 118 -8.73 -15.84 4.87
C ARG A 118 -7.85 -14.59 4.93
N SER A 119 -6.95 -14.53 5.90
CA SER A 119 -5.94 -13.46 6.00
C SER A 119 -4.96 -13.52 4.83
N ALA A 120 -4.48 -12.34 4.42
CA ALA A 120 -3.47 -12.25 3.37
C ALA A 120 -2.12 -12.71 3.92
N VAL A 121 -1.36 -13.40 3.08
CA VAL A 121 0.02 -13.80 3.34
C VAL A 121 0.92 -13.35 2.19
N TRP A 122 2.23 -13.28 2.42
CA TRP A 122 3.17 -12.83 1.39
C TRP A 122 3.15 -13.71 0.12
N ALA A 123 2.82 -15.00 0.27
CA ALA A 123 2.64 -15.90 -0.86
C ALA A 123 1.54 -15.43 -1.84
N ASP A 124 0.52 -14.70 -1.36
CA ASP A 124 -0.53 -14.13 -2.21
C ASP A 124 0.04 -13.01 -3.10
N VAL A 125 0.96 -12.21 -2.57
CA VAL A 125 1.66 -11.16 -3.34
C VAL A 125 2.50 -11.78 -4.44
N ARG A 126 3.27 -12.82 -4.11
CA ARG A 126 4.08 -13.55 -5.09
C ARG A 126 3.20 -14.19 -6.17
N SER A 127 2.10 -14.83 -5.77
CA SER A 127 1.17 -15.49 -6.69
C SER A 127 0.43 -14.50 -7.59
N ALA A 128 0.09 -13.32 -7.07
CA ALA A 128 -0.51 -12.24 -7.86
C ALA A 128 0.51 -11.61 -8.83
N CYS A 129 1.77 -11.44 -8.42
CA CYS A 129 2.84 -10.98 -9.29
C CYS A 129 3.00 -11.91 -10.49
N LEU A 130 3.20 -13.21 -10.23
CA LEU A 130 3.34 -14.23 -11.27
C LEU A 130 2.15 -14.24 -12.25
N ARG A 131 0.92 -14.09 -11.75
CA ARG A 131 -0.28 -14.13 -12.61
C ARG A 131 -0.54 -12.86 -13.41
N ILE A 132 -0.19 -11.69 -12.88
CA ILE A 132 -0.50 -10.41 -13.51
C ILE A 132 0.65 -9.93 -14.40
N THR A 133 1.89 -10.04 -13.92
CA THR A 133 3.07 -9.52 -14.63
C THR A 133 3.87 -10.62 -15.34
N GLY A 134 3.66 -11.89 -14.97
CA GLY A 134 4.42 -13.01 -15.51
C GLY A 134 5.84 -13.15 -14.91
N MET A 135 6.15 -12.39 -13.85
CA MET A 135 7.44 -12.42 -13.13
C MET A 135 7.39 -13.23 -11.84
#